data_AF-A0A3D5L2G6-F1
#
_entry.id   AF-A0A3D5L2G6-F1
#
_cell.length_a   1.000
_cell.length_b   1.000
_cell.length_c   1.000
_cell.angle_alpha   90.00
_cell.angle_beta   90.00
_cell.angle_gamma   90.00
#
_symmetry.space_group_name_H-M   'P 1'
#
loop_
_entity.id
_entity.type
_entity.pdbx_description
1 polymer ?
#
loop_
_entity_poly.entity_id
_entity_poly.type
_entity_poly.pdbx_seq_one_letter_code
_entity_poly.pdbx_strand_id
1 'polypeptide(L)'
;MAVPEDVRRVSRPEHTVVCDSGHDGPEQYMVRQREPGTRINGKVIGHIYNGRFVPLKNKRLLPTDTPEFAVYGSAAVANSVSQDLFQNLTEIFELRQAVTIMSIALVRVLSPGTTDSELQSEYRSSFL
;
A
#
# COMPACT_ATOMS: atom_id res chain seq x y z
N MET A 1 -25.83 19.44 1.89
CA MET A 1 -26.72 18.54 2.66
C MET A 1 -26.45 18.72 4.15
N ALA A 2 -27.33 18.21 5.03
CA ALA A 2 -27.10 18.26 6.47
C ALA A 2 -26.09 17.18 6.88
N VAL A 3 -24.95 17.59 7.46
CA VAL A 3 -23.93 16.67 7.99
C VAL A 3 -24.53 15.84 9.15
N PRO A 4 -24.43 14.50 9.15
CA PRO A 4 -24.91 13.63 10.23
C PRO A 4 -24.33 13.97 11.60
N GLU A 5 -25.08 13.69 12.68
CA GLU A 5 -24.64 13.99 14.06
C GLU A 5 -23.35 13.27 14.45
N ASP A 6 -23.19 12.02 14.02
CA ASP A 6 -22.02 11.20 14.34
C ASP A 6 -20.73 11.85 13.85
N VAL A 7 -20.78 12.45 12.65
CA VAL A 7 -19.66 13.18 12.04
C VAL A 7 -19.41 14.51 12.78
N ARG A 8 -20.46 15.18 13.27
CA ARG A 8 -20.32 16.44 14.00
C ARG A 8 -19.67 16.27 15.36
N ARG A 9 -19.85 15.12 16.02
CA ARG A 9 -19.31 14.80 17.35
C ARG A 9 -17.84 14.38 17.33
N VAL A 10 -17.25 14.14 16.16
CA VAL A 10 -15.83 13.76 16.04
C VAL A 10 -14.92 14.86 16.60
N SER A 11 -13.95 14.46 17.44
CA SER A 11 -12.93 15.34 18.01
C SER A 11 -12.06 15.95 16.90
N ARG A 12 -11.97 17.28 16.87
CA ARG A 12 -11.24 18.04 15.85
C ARG A 12 -10.65 19.33 16.44
N PRO A 13 -9.72 20.00 15.74
CA PRO A 13 -9.15 21.27 16.19
C PRO A 13 -10.22 22.35 16.41
N GLU A 14 -9.98 23.25 17.36
CA GLU A 14 -10.87 24.38 17.66
C GLU A 14 -11.02 25.34 16.47
N HIS A 15 -12.13 26.10 16.45
CA HIS A 15 -12.47 27.04 15.36
C HIS A 15 -12.61 26.40 13.97
N THR A 16 -13.24 25.22 13.90
CA THR A 16 -13.44 24.48 12.64
C THR A 16 -14.90 24.12 12.37
N VAL A 17 -15.27 24.06 11.09
CA VAL A 17 -16.61 23.66 10.62
C VAL A 17 -16.50 22.47 9.68
N VAL A 18 -17.38 21.49 9.87
CA VAL A 18 -17.54 20.37 8.95
C VAL A 18 -18.53 20.77 7.86
N CYS A 19 -18.11 20.65 6.62
CA CYS A 19 -18.92 20.86 5.42
C CYS A 19 -19.04 19.53 4.69
N ASP A 20 -20.24 19.23 4.20
CA ASP A 20 -20.46 18.12 3.27
C ASP A 20 -20.18 18.60 1.85
N SER A 21 -19.30 17.90 1.13
CA SER A 21 -18.95 18.19 -0.26
C SER A 21 -20.00 17.70 -1.26
N GLY A 22 -20.96 16.88 -0.82
CA GLY A 22 -22.03 16.33 -1.65
C GLY A 22 -21.58 15.23 -2.62
N HIS A 23 -20.32 14.79 -2.53
CA HIS A 23 -19.78 13.67 -3.30
C HIS A 23 -19.68 12.44 -2.39
N ASP A 24 -20.08 11.28 -2.90
CA ASP A 24 -19.92 10.01 -2.18
C ASP A 24 -18.46 9.56 -2.26
N GLY A 25 -17.81 9.37 -1.11
CA GLY A 25 -16.41 8.95 -1.05
C GLY A 25 -15.64 9.42 0.20
N PRO A 26 -14.34 9.10 0.26
CA PRO A 26 -13.51 9.35 1.45
C PRO A 26 -13.37 10.83 1.84
N GLU A 27 -13.60 11.74 0.89
CA GLU A 27 -13.48 13.19 1.07
C GLU A 27 -14.84 13.89 1.29
N GLN A 28 -15.93 13.13 1.50
CA GLN A 28 -17.28 13.68 1.66
C GLN A 28 -17.37 14.74 2.77
N TYR A 29 -16.80 14.47 3.94
CA TYR A 29 -16.85 15.38 5.08
C TYR A 29 -15.56 16.18 5.20
N MET A 30 -15.59 17.43 4.77
CA MET A 30 -14.46 18.35 4.79
C MET A 30 -14.46 19.16 6.08
N VAL A 31 -13.31 19.30 6.73
CA VAL A 31 -13.14 20.19 7.87
C VAL A 31 -12.46 21.47 7.38
N ARG A 32 -13.12 22.61 7.54
CA ARG A 32 -12.63 23.93 7.16
C ARG A 32 -12.32 24.77 8.39
N GLN A 33 -11.25 25.56 8.31
CA GLN A 33 -10.95 26.56 9.33
C GLN A 33 -11.96 27.71 9.25
N ARG A 34 -12.48 28.15 10.40
CA ARG A 34 -13.22 29.41 10.48
C ARG A 34 -12.22 30.55 10.61
N GLU A 35 -12.31 31.51 9.71
CA GLU A 35 -11.59 32.77 9.87
C GLU A 35 -12.37 33.69 10.83
N PRO A 36 -11.71 34.27 11.84
CA PRO A 36 -12.35 35.19 12.76
C PRO A 36 -12.76 36.47 12.02
N GLY A 37 -14.03 36.84 12.10
CA GLY A 37 -14.56 38.10 11.53
C GLY A 37 -15.18 37.99 10.14
N THR A 38 -15.06 36.84 9.46
CA THR A 38 -15.61 36.63 8.11
C THR A 38 -16.71 35.55 8.10
N ARG A 39 -17.74 35.76 7.29
CA ARG A 39 -18.79 34.73 7.04
C ARG A 39 -18.32 33.60 6.12
N ILE A 40 -17.10 33.68 5.62
CA ILE A 40 -16.53 32.77 4.62
C ILE A 40 -15.80 31.64 5.35
N ASN A 41 -16.09 30.40 5.00
CA ASN A 41 -15.34 29.25 5.48
C ASN A 41 -13.95 29.27 4.82
N GLY A 42 -12.89 29.26 5.63
CA GLY A 42 -11.51 29.27 5.16
C GLY A 42 -11.06 27.94 4.56
N LYS A 43 -9.73 27.75 4.50
CA LYS A 43 -9.08 26.59 3.88
C LYS A 43 -9.51 25.25 4.51
N VAL A 44 -9.56 24.21 3.69
CA VAL A 44 -9.75 22.83 4.14
C VAL A 44 -8.49 22.37 4.87
N ILE A 45 -8.64 21.99 6.14
CA ILE A 45 -7.54 21.53 7.01
C ILE A 45 -7.48 20.00 7.14
N GLY A 46 -8.53 19.29 6.72
CA GLY A 46 -8.60 17.84 6.79
C GLY A 46 -9.98 17.30 6.40
N HIS A 47 -10.13 15.99 6.48
CA HIS A 47 -11.39 15.28 6.22
C HIS A 47 -11.75 14.40 7.41
N ILE A 48 -13.04 14.12 7.58
CA ILE A 48 -13.52 13.10 8.53
C ILE A 48 -13.80 11.82 7.74
N TYR A 49 -13.06 10.76 8.07
CA TYR A 49 -13.19 9.45 7.46
C TYR A 49 -13.31 8.39 8.56
N ASN A 50 -14.32 7.51 8.48
CA ASN A 50 -14.61 6.47 9.47
C ASN A 50 -14.60 6.96 10.93
N GLY A 51 -15.26 8.10 11.20
CA GLY A 51 -15.38 8.65 12.55
C GLY A 51 -14.11 9.29 13.11
N ARG A 52 -13.05 9.47 12.29
CA ARG A 52 -11.79 10.08 12.71
C ARG A 52 -11.42 11.28 11.84
N PHE A 53 -10.88 12.33 12.47
CA PHE A 53 -10.29 13.46 11.77
C PHE A 53 -8.92 13.10 11.18
N VAL A 54 -8.77 13.29 9.87
CA VAL A 54 -7.54 13.08 9.11
C VAL A 54 -7.05 14.44 8.60
N PRO A 55 -5.91 14.96 9.11
CA PRO A 55 -5.39 16.26 8.66
C PRO A 55 -4.85 16.19 7.23
N LEU A 56 -5.04 17.27 6.47
CA LEU A 56 -4.44 17.49 5.16
C LEU A 56 -2.94 17.79 5.36
N LYS A 57 -2.13 16.74 5.50
CA LYS A 57 -0.68 16.86 5.35
C LYS A 57 -0.37 17.17 3.89
N ASN A 58 0.63 18.02 3.62
CA ASN A 58 1.10 18.31 2.27
C ASN A 58 1.17 17.01 1.48
N LYS A 59 0.41 16.92 0.38
CA LYS A 59 0.27 15.71 -0.45
C LYS A 59 1.67 15.17 -0.75
N ARG A 60 2.12 14.18 0.01
CA ARG A 60 3.14 13.26 -0.47
C ARG A 60 2.35 12.39 -1.44
N LEU A 61 2.23 12.88 -2.68
CA LEU A 61 1.73 12.08 -3.78
C LEU A 61 2.53 10.78 -3.72
N LEU A 62 1.84 9.67 -3.51
CA LEU A 62 2.46 8.37 -3.77
C LEU A 62 2.95 8.45 -5.22
N PRO A 63 4.23 8.17 -5.49
CA PRO A 63 4.73 8.16 -6.87
C PRO A 63 3.79 7.30 -7.73
N THR A 64 3.34 7.84 -8.85
CA THR A 64 2.49 7.13 -9.83
C THR A 64 3.26 6.02 -10.56
N ASP A 65 4.57 5.94 -10.39
CA ASP A 65 5.34 4.76 -10.79
C ASP A 65 4.95 3.61 -9.88
N THR A 66 4.43 2.54 -10.46
CA THR A 66 4.37 1.23 -9.81
C THR A 66 5.69 1.00 -9.09
N PRO A 67 5.71 0.88 -7.76
CA PRO A 67 6.98 0.87 -7.07
C PRO A 67 7.69 -0.42 -7.45
N GLU A 68 8.92 -0.34 -7.95
CA GLU A 68 9.83 -1.50 -8.03
C GLU A 68 9.87 -2.26 -6.68
N PHE A 69 9.60 -1.56 -5.58
CA PHE A 69 9.44 -2.13 -4.24
C PHE A 69 8.24 -3.08 -4.05
N ALA A 70 7.19 -3.03 -4.89
CA ALA A 70 6.10 -4.00 -4.84
C ALA A 70 6.58 -5.40 -5.23
N VAL A 71 7.51 -5.49 -6.19
CA VAL A 71 8.15 -6.74 -6.61
C VAL A 71 9.09 -7.26 -5.52
N TYR A 72 9.80 -6.35 -4.83
CA TYR A 72 10.59 -6.73 -3.66
C TYR A 72 9.70 -7.24 -2.52
N GLY A 73 8.55 -6.61 -2.30
CA GLY A 73 7.57 -7.03 -1.29
C GLY A 73 7.02 -8.43 -1.55
N SER A 74 6.61 -8.73 -2.79
CA SER A 74 6.12 -10.07 -3.14
C SER A 74 7.23 -11.12 -3.03
N ALA A 75 8.45 -10.82 -3.45
CA ALA A 75 9.59 -11.72 -3.31
C ALA A 75 9.96 -11.97 -1.83
N ALA A 76 9.99 -10.92 -1.00
CA ALA A 76 10.27 -11.04 0.43
C ALA A 76 9.19 -11.85 1.17
N VAL A 77 7.92 -11.60 0.85
CA VAL A 77 6.80 -12.39 1.40
C VAL A 77 6.93 -13.85 0.97
N ALA A 78 7.10 -14.13 -0.34
CA ALA A 78 7.26 -15.47 -0.87
C ALA A 78 8.42 -16.22 -0.18
N ASN A 79 9.56 -15.56 0.02
CA ASN A 79 10.70 -16.15 0.73
C ASN A 79 10.40 -16.40 2.22
N SER A 80 9.70 -15.48 2.90
CA SER A 80 9.35 -15.66 4.32
C SER A 80 8.39 -16.81 4.57
N VAL A 81 7.43 -17.06 3.66
CA VAL A 81 6.40 -18.11 3.83
C VAL A 81 6.85 -19.48 3.38
N SER A 82 8.00 -19.60 2.70
CA SER A 82 8.47 -20.85 2.08
C SER A 82 9.76 -21.40 2.70
N GLN A 83 10.16 -20.88 3.86
CA GLN A 83 11.38 -21.32 4.56
C GLN A 83 11.31 -22.80 5.01
N ASP A 84 10.12 -23.27 5.35
CA ASP A 84 9.83 -24.67 5.68
C ASP A 84 10.12 -25.60 4.50
N LEU A 85 9.67 -25.23 3.30
CA LEU A 85 9.92 -25.97 2.07
C LEU A 85 11.42 -26.01 1.73
N PHE A 86 12.12 -24.89 1.91
CA PHE A 86 13.57 -24.85 1.68
C PHE A 86 14.31 -25.78 2.66
N GLN A 87 13.92 -25.80 3.93
CA GLN A 87 14.52 -26.70 4.92
C GLN A 87 14.30 -28.17 4.54
N ASN A 88 13.09 -28.54 4.14
CA ASN A 88 12.80 -29.91 3.67
C ASN A 88 13.57 -30.26 2.38
N LEU A 89 13.76 -29.31 1.47
CA LEU A 89 14.58 -29.51 0.28
C LEU A 89 16.05 -29.79 0.63
N THR A 90 16.60 -29.08 1.61
CA THR A 90 17.99 -29.30 2.05
C THR A 90 18.23 -30.62 2.78
N GLU A 91 17.18 -31.26 3.29
CA GLU A 91 17.26 -32.58 3.90
C GLU A 91 17.37 -33.71 2.87
N ILE A 92 16.84 -33.48 1.66
CA ILE A 92 16.75 -34.50 0.59
C ILE A 92 17.80 -34.26 -0.49
N PHE A 93 18.08 -33.00 -0.83
CA PHE A 93 18.94 -32.60 -1.93
C PHE A 93 20.20 -31.89 -1.45
N GLU A 94 21.25 -31.94 -2.26
CA GLU A 94 22.44 -31.12 -2.04
C GLU A 94 22.07 -29.62 -2.09
N LEU A 95 22.79 -28.80 -1.32
CA LEU A 95 22.49 -27.37 -1.18
C LEU A 95 22.33 -26.64 -2.53
N ARG A 96 23.20 -26.93 -3.50
CA ARG A 96 23.12 -26.35 -4.84
C ARG A 96 21.78 -26.67 -5.50
N GLN A 97 21.38 -27.94 -5.49
CA GLN A 97 20.13 -28.41 -6.08
C GLN A 97 18.91 -27.82 -5.36
N ALA A 98 18.94 -27.79 -4.02
CA ALA A 98 17.88 -27.20 -3.21
C ALA A 98 17.67 -25.70 -3.55
N VAL A 99 18.76 -24.94 -3.67
CA VAL A 99 18.72 -23.52 -4.09
C VAL A 99 18.18 -23.38 -5.51
N THR A 100 18.63 -24.21 -6.46
CA THR A 100 18.14 -24.16 -7.85
C THR A 100 16.64 -24.44 -7.91
N ILE A 101 16.16 -25.50 -7.26
CA ILE A 101 14.73 -25.87 -7.23
C ILE A 101 13.91 -24.73 -6.62
N MET A 102 14.37 -24.19 -5.48
CA MET A 102 13.69 -23.10 -4.78
C MET A 102 13.61 -21.83 -5.61
N SER A 103 14.71 -21.46 -6.27
CA SER A 103 14.77 -20.26 -7.12
C SER A 103 13.82 -20.35 -8.32
N ILE A 104 13.77 -21.50 -9.00
CA ILE A 104 12.83 -21.75 -10.11
C ILE A 104 11.38 -21.66 -9.62
N ALA A 105 11.06 -22.25 -8.47
CA ALA A 105 9.73 -22.19 -7.90
C ALA A 105 9.30 -20.74 -7.57
N LEU A 106 10.17 -19.97 -6.92
CA LEU A 106 9.90 -18.57 -6.57
C LEU A 106 9.70 -17.70 -7.81
N VAL A 107 10.53 -17.85 -8.85
CA VAL A 107 10.37 -17.10 -10.11
C VAL A 107 9.02 -17.40 -10.77
N ARG A 108 8.61 -18.68 -10.80
CA ARG A 108 7.31 -19.06 -11.40
C ARG A 108 6.10 -18.57 -10.60
N VAL A 109 6.22 -18.47 -9.28
CA VAL A 109 5.15 -17.90 -8.42
C VAL A 109 5.05 -16.39 -8.61
N LEU A 110 6.17 -15.68 -8.70
CA LEU A 110 6.20 -14.23 -8.86
C LEU A 110 5.85 -13.77 -10.28
N SER A 111 6.25 -14.57 -11.29
CA SER A 111 6.10 -14.27 -12.71
C SER A 111 5.50 -15.49 -13.45
N PRO A 112 4.18 -15.71 -13.41
CA PRO A 112 3.51 -16.91 -13.94
C PRO A 112 3.52 -17.05 -15.48
N GLY A 113 4.39 -16.33 -16.20
CA GLY A 113 4.56 -16.41 -17.65
C GLY A 113 5.99 -16.74 -18.09
N THR A 114 6.93 -16.91 -17.16
CA THR A 114 8.32 -17.18 -17.52
C THR A 114 8.45 -18.55 -18.18
N THR A 115 9.00 -18.56 -19.39
CA THR A 115 9.26 -19.77 -20.17
C THR A 115 10.52 -20.49 -19.70
N ASP A 116 10.60 -21.80 -19.96
CA ASP A 116 11.80 -22.57 -19.62
C ASP A 116 13.04 -22.10 -20.38
N SER A 117 12.87 -21.56 -21.59
CA SER A 117 13.95 -20.93 -22.35
C SER A 117 14.51 -19.68 -21.67
N GLU A 118 13.65 -18.83 -21.10
CA GLU A 118 14.07 -17.63 -20.37
C GLU A 118 14.79 -18.00 -19.08
N LEU A 119 14.23 -18.95 -18.30
CA LEU A 119 14.89 -19.48 -17.10
C LEU A 119 16.27 -20.07 -17.43
N GLN A 120 16.37 -20.85 -18.50
CA GLN A 120 17.64 -21.45 -18.91
C GLN A 120 18.65 -20.41 -19.39
N SER A 121 18.20 -19.37 -20.08
CA SER A 121 19.05 -18.26 -20.51
C SER A 121 19.64 -17.53 -19.31
N GLU A 122 18.79 -17.17 -18.33
CA GLU A 122 19.22 -16.49 -17.10
C GLU A 122 20.09 -17.38 -16.21
N TYR A 123 19.81 -18.67 -16.13
CA TYR A 123 20.66 -19.61 -15.40
C TYR A 123 22.06 -19.71 -16.03
N ARG A 124 22.17 -19.65 -17.36
CA ARG A 124 23.47 -19.71 -18.06
C ARG A 124 24.23 -18.39 -18.03
N SER A 125 23.54 -17.26 -17.95
CA SER A 125 24.14 -15.92 -17.88
C SER A 125 24.51 -15.52 -16.45
N SER A 126 23.84 -16.08 -15.44
CA SER A 126 24.11 -15.83 -14.03
C SER A 126 25.15 -16.79 -13.45
N PHE A 127 25.76 -16.38 -12.33
CA PHE A 127 26.80 -17.16 -11.62
C PHE A 127 26.21 -18.22 -10.66
N LEU A 128 24.92 -18.56 -10.80
CA LEU A 128 24.22 -19.54 -9.97
C LEU A 128 24.45 -20.98 -10.45
#